data_AF-A0A0M1J4N3-F1
#
_entry.id   AF-A0A0M1J4N3-F1
#
_cell.length_a   1.000
_cell.length_b   1.000
_cell.length_c   1.000
_cell.angle_alpha   90.00
_cell.angle_beta   90.00
_cell.angle_gamma   90.00
#
_symmetry.space_group_name_H-M   'P 1'
#
loop_
_entity.id
_entity.type
_entity.pdbx_description
1 polymer ?
#
loop_
_entity_poly.entity_id
_entity_poly.type
_entity_poly.pdbx_seq_one_letter_code
_entity_poly.pdbx_strand_id
1 'polypeptide(L)'
;MLTSNRIVSLLMLGLVSGSVYASEIQSEALNKWFEIINRSLKAVIFFDILPCDPEMPFIVAWLIIAGIFLTFRMGFVNLRMMPHSLAIISGRYRTAEDQGDVSSFQALTAAISATVGLGNIAGVAIAISLGGPGATLWMILAGFVGMTTKFTEATLAQMYREFRTDGRVMGGAMEYLSKGFAELGMK
;
A
#
# COMPACT_ATOMS: atom_id res chain seq x y z
N MET A 1 53.30 -3.28 19.84
CA MET A 1 51.82 -3.38 19.73
C MET A 1 51.18 -2.40 18.73
N LEU A 2 51.81 -1.27 18.35
CA LEU A 2 51.19 -0.26 17.47
C LEU A 2 51.34 -0.48 15.94
N THR A 3 52.18 -1.41 15.50
CA THR A 3 52.43 -1.68 14.06
C THR A 3 51.45 -2.70 13.45
N SER A 4 50.91 -3.62 14.25
CA SER A 4 49.97 -4.66 13.78
C SER A 4 48.60 -4.08 13.39
N ASN A 5 48.08 -3.11 14.17
CA ASN A 5 46.77 -2.50 13.89
C ASN A 5 46.74 -1.68 12.59
N ARG A 6 47.87 -1.10 12.15
CA ARG A 6 47.90 -0.30 10.91
C ARG A 6 47.76 -1.20 9.66
N ILE A 7 48.34 -2.39 9.70
CA ILE A 7 48.28 -3.37 8.61
C ILE A 7 46.87 -3.96 8.51
N VAL A 8 46.23 -4.28 9.64
CA VAL A 8 44.84 -4.78 9.67
C VAL A 8 43.86 -3.72 9.17
N SER A 9 44.00 -2.45 9.58
CA SER A 9 43.14 -1.37 9.07
C SER A 9 43.34 -1.09 7.57
N LEU A 10 44.56 -1.19 7.04
CA LEU A 10 44.84 -1.06 5.61
C LEU A 10 44.26 -2.23 4.79
N LEU A 11 44.33 -3.45 5.31
CA LEU A 11 43.68 -4.63 4.71
C LEU A 11 42.15 -4.52 4.71
N MET A 12 41.56 -3.99 5.79
CA MET A 12 40.12 -3.73 5.86
C MET A 12 39.67 -2.64 4.90
N LEU A 13 40.46 -1.58 4.68
CA LEU A 13 40.16 -0.57 3.65
C LEU A 13 40.24 -1.13 2.22
N GLY A 14 41.19 -2.02 1.95
CA GLY A 14 41.31 -2.69 0.65
C GLY A 14 40.11 -3.61 0.34
N LEU A 15 39.60 -4.32 1.35
CA LEU A 15 38.43 -5.20 1.22
C LEU A 15 37.12 -4.42 1.03
N VAL A 16 36.97 -3.25 1.66
CA VAL A 16 35.82 -2.36 1.45
C VAL A 16 35.86 -1.72 0.05
N SER A 17 37.04 -1.45 -0.49
CA SER A 17 37.17 -0.84 -1.82
C SER A 17 36.76 -1.81 -2.94
N GLY A 18 37.06 -3.11 -2.81
CA GLY A 18 36.68 -4.13 -3.79
C GLY A 18 35.17 -4.38 -3.89
N SER A 19 34.44 -4.26 -2.77
CA SER A 19 32.98 -4.39 -2.75
C SER A 19 32.25 -3.14 -3.26
N VAL A 20 32.88 -1.97 -3.25
CA VAL A 20 32.32 -0.73 -3.84
C VAL A 20 32.32 -0.80 -5.38
N TYR A 21 33.42 -1.21 -6.02
CA TYR A 21 33.47 -1.35 -7.48
C TYR A 21 32.55 -2.45 -8.04
N ALA A 22 32.37 -3.56 -7.31
CA ALA A 22 31.42 -4.60 -7.68
C ALA A 22 29.94 -4.14 -7.51
N SER A 23 29.67 -3.23 -6.56
CA SER A 23 28.35 -2.66 -6.35
C SER A 23 27.95 -1.65 -7.43
N GLU A 24 28.88 -0.91 -8.02
CA GLU A 24 28.61 0.09 -9.07
C GLU A 24 28.16 -0.56 -10.40
N ILE A 25 28.83 -1.63 -10.86
CA ILE A 25 28.46 -2.30 -12.12
C ILE A 25 27.12 -3.03 -12.00
N GLN A 26 26.85 -3.68 -10.85
CA GLN A 26 25.57 -4.34 -10.62
C GLN A 26 24.44 -3.33 -10.42
N SER A 27 24.70 -2.19 -9.76
CA SER A 27 23.71 -1.13 -9.61
C SER A 27 23.42 -0.41 -10.94
N GLU A 28 24.38 -0.25 -11.85
CA GLU A 28 24.14 0.41 -13.14
C GLU A 28 23.32 -0.47 -14.11
N ALA A 29 23.62 -1.77 -14.18
CA ALA A 29 22.82 -2.73 -14.94
C ALA A 29 21.41 -2.89 -14.35
N LEU A 30 21.30 -2.97 -13.01
CA LEU A 30 20.03 -3.02 -12.29
C LEU A 30 19.22 -1.73 -12.51
N ASN A 31 19.84 -0.56 -12.41
CA ASN A 31 19.20 0.74 -12.64
C ASN A 31 18.70 0.86 -14.07
N LYS A 32 19.48 0.42 -15.06
CA LYS A 32 19.05 0.41 -16.47
C LYS A 32 17.85 -0.52 -16.68
N TRP A 33 17.81 -1.66 -16.01
CA TRP A 33 16.68 -2.59 -16.05
C TRP A 33 15.43 -2.00 -15.36
N PHE A 34 15.61 -1.40 -14.18
CA PHE A 34 14.54 -0.67 -13.47
C PHE A 34 14.00 0.49 -14.32
N GLU A 35 14.86 1.24 -14.99
CA GLU A 35 14.46 2.33 -15.88
C GLU A 35 13.63 1.85 -17.08
N ILE A 36 13.96 0.70 -17.67
CA ILE A 36 13.18 0.11 -18.77
C ILE A 36 11.76 -0.27 -18.29
N ILE A 37 11.66 -0.91 -17.12
CA ILE A 37 10.35 -1.24 -16.51
C ILE A 37 9.60 0.05 -16.18
N ASN A 38 10.28 0.99 -15.51
CA ASN A 38 9.69 2.24 -15.03
C ASN A 38 9.16 3.08 -16.19
N ARG A 39 9.90 3.20 -17.29
CA ARG A 39 9.45 3.90 -18.51
C ARG A 39 8.17 3.29 -19.05
N SER A 40 8.11 1.97 -19.14
CA SER A 40 6.95 1.25 -19.67
C SER A 40 5.73 1.39 -18.75
N LEU A 41 5.94 1.30 -17.43
CA LEU A 41 4.89 1.44 -16.43
C LEU A 41 4.35 2.88 -16.37
N LYS A 42 5.24 3.88 -16.41
CA LYS A 42 4.88 5.31 -16.43
C LYS A 42 4.02 5.64 -17.64
N ALA A 43 4.41 5.17 -18.83
CA ALA A 43 3.65 5.43 -20.05
C ALA A 43 2.22 4.87 -20.03
N VAL A 44 1.98 3.75 -19.33
CA VAL A 44 0.67 3.09 -19.30
C VAL A 44 -0.21 3.57 -18.13
N ILE A 45 0.36 3.78 -16.95
CA ILE A 45 -0.40 4.10 -15.73
C ILE A 45 -0.48 5.61 -15.47
N PHE A 46 0.59 6.34 -15.80
CA PHE A 46 0.74 7.76 -15.52
C PHE A 46 0.66 8.58 -16.81
N PHE A 47 -0.26 8.22 -17.71
CA PHE A 47 -0.57 9.10 -18.84
C PHE A 47 -1.36 10.32 -18.33
N ASP A 48 -0.95 11.49 -18.79
CA ASP A 48 -1.57 12.75 -18.40
C ASP A 48 -2.77 13.04 -19.28
N ILE A 49 -3.92 13.32 -18.65
CA ILE A 49 -5.21 13.49 -19.35
C ILE A 49 -5.47 14.96 -19.68
N LEU A 50 -4.82 15.85 -18.94
CA LEU A 50 -4.95 17.30 -19.03
C LEU A 50 -3.54 17.89 -19.21
N PRO A 51 -3.23 18.46 -20.39
CA PRO A 51 -2.02 19.25 -20.58
C PRO A 51 -2.18 20.67 -20.01
N CYS A 52 -2.77 20.78 -18.81
CA CYS A 52 -2.96 22.04 -18.11
C CYS A 52 -2.34 21.92 -16.72
N ASP A 53 -1.46 22.86 -16.37
CA ASP A 53 -0.90 22.95 -15.01
C ASP A 53 -2.02 23.03 -13.97
N PRO A 54 -2.05 22.16 -12.96
CA PRO A 54 -1.09 21.09 -12.64
C PRO A 54 -1.34 19.76 -13.39
N GLU A 55 -0.26 19.12 -13.85
CA GLU A 55 -0.27 17.76 -14.42
C GLU A 55 -0.90 16.75 -13.43
N MET A 56 -2.05 16.18 -13.81
CA MET A 56 -2.72 15.15 -13.01
C MET A 56 -2.69 13.81 -13.76
N PRO A 57 -2.02 12.78 -13.19
CA PRO A 57 -2.01 11.45 -13.79
C PRO A 57 -3.42 10.86 -13.86
N PHE A 58 -3.77 10.20 -14.96
CA PHE A 58 -5.08 9.55 -15.14
C PHE A 58 -5.48 8.66 -13.97
N ILE A 59 -4.54 7.85 -13.47
CA ILE A 59 -4.80 6.91 -12.39
C ILE A 59 -5.31 7.63 -11.12
N VAL A 60 -4.80 8.83 -10.83
CA VAL A 60 -5.23 9.62 -9.67
C VAL A 60 -6.68 10.07 -9.86
N ALA A 61 -7.00 10.61 -11.03
CA ALA A 61 -8.37 11.02 -11.37
C ALA A 61 -9.34 9.83 -11.29
N TRP A 62 -8.95 8.69 -11.85
CA TRP A 62 -9.74 7.45 -11.84
C TRP A 62 -10.02 6.96 -10.41
N LEU A 63 -9.00 6.96 -9.54
CA LEU A 63 -9.15 6.54 -8.14
C LEU A 63 -10.04 7.50 -7.35
N ILE A 64 -9.95 8.81 -7.57
CA ILE A 64 -10.82 9.79 -6.93
C ILE A 64 -12.27 9.56 -7.37
N ILE A 65 -12.53 9.41 -8.68
CA ILE A 65 -13.88 9.17 -9.22
C ILE A 65 -14.45 7.86 -8.65
N ALA A 66 -13.68 6.78 -8.69
CA ALA A 66 -14.10 5.49 -8.16
C ALA A 66 -14.39 5.57 -6.65
N GLY A 67 -13.53 6.26 -5.89
CA GLY A 67 -13.72 6.44 -4.46
C GLY A 67 -14.97 7.26 -4.13
N ILE A 68 -15.21 8.36 -4.84
CA ILE A 68 -16.40 9.19 -4.67
C ILE A 68 -17.67 8.38 -5.00
N PHE A 69 -17.65 7.67 -6.13
CA PHE A 69 -18.74 6.78 -6.53
C PHE A 69 -19.04 5.73 -5.46
N LEU A 70 -18.02 5.03 -4.95
CA LEU A 70 -18.17 4.06 -3.86
C LEU A 70 -18.68 4.70 -2.57
N THR A 71 -18.20 5.90 -2.23
CA THR A 71 -18.63 6.66 -1.04
C THR A 71 -20.14 6.95 -1.07
N PHE A 72 -20.66 7.40 -2.20
CA PHE A 72 -22.09 7.62 -2.39
C PHE A 72 -22.88 6.31 -2.46
N ARG A 73 -22.39 5.31 -3.19
CA ARG A 73 -23.06 4.00 -3.35
C ARG A 73 -23.19 3.23 -2.04
N MET A 74 -22.21 3.37 -1.15
CA MET A 74 -22.18 2.78 0.19
C MET A 74 -22.84 3.69 1.24
N GLY A 75 -23.32 4.88 0.84
CA GLY A 75 -24.04 5.84 1.69
C GLY A 75 -23.23 6.31 2.91
N PHE A 76 -21.99 6.75 2.72
CA PHE A 76 -21.14 7.24 3.83
C PHE A 76 -20.97 6.22 4.97
N VAL A 77 -20.69 4.96 4.60
CA VAL A 77 -20.45 3.86 5.55
C VAL A 77 -19.37 4.19 6.58
N ASN A 78 -18.37 4.98 6.19
CA ASN A 78 -17.27 5.45 7.06
C ASN A 78 -17.76 6.20 8.30
N LEU A 79 -18.90 6.88 8.26
CA LEU A 79 -19.42 7.60 9.44
C LEU A 79 -20.39 6.72 10.23
N ARG A 80 -21.17 5.91 9.53
CA ARG A 80 -22.22 5.06 10.14
C ARG A 80 -21.65 3.87 10.91
N MET A 81 -20.59 3.23 10.39
CA MET A 81 -20.06 1.95 10.90
C MET A 81 -18.87 2.09 11.85
N MET A 82 -18.31 3.29 12.06
CA MET A 82 -17.19 3.50 12.99
C MET A 82 -17.45 3.06 14.44
N PRO A 83 -18.60 3.35 15.08
CA PRO A 83 -18.83 2.86 16.43
C PRO A 83 -18.96 1.32 16.47
N HIS A 84 -19.50 0.73 15.41
CA HIS A 84 -19.63 -0.73 15.30
C HIS A 84 -18.26 -1.40 15.14
N SER A 85 -17.37 -0.85 14.31
CA SER A 85 -16.02 -1.39 14.13
C SER A 85 -15.20 -1.34 15.41
N LEU A 86 -15.30 -0.26 16.21
CA LEU A 86 -14.68 -0.16 17.53
C LEU A 86 -15.18 -1.25 18.51
N ALA A 87 -16.47 -1.57 18.45
CA ALA A 87 -17.04 -2.65 19.25
C ALA A 87 -16.58 -4.05 18.80
N ILE A 88 -16.31 -4.26 17.52
CA ILE A 88 -15.72 -5.52 17.00
C ILE A 88 -14.27 -5.69 17.48
N ILE A 89 -13.43 -4.67 17.32
CA ILE A 89 -12.00 -4.77 17.68
C ILE A 89 -11.78 -4.91 19.20
N SER A 90 -12.72 -4.42 20.01
CA SER A 90 -12.71 -4.59 21.48
C SER A 90 -13.17 -5.99 21.92
N GLY A 91 -13.55 -6.86 20.99
CA GLY A 91 -13.91 -8.26 21.27
C GLY A 91 -15.35 -8.46 21.73
N ARG A 92 -16.21 -7.43 21.70
CA ARG A 92 -17.61 -7.52 22.14
C ARG A 92 -18.46 -8.49 21.29
N TYR A 93 -18.04 -8.77 20.06
CA TYR A 93 -18.75 -9.64 19.11
C TYR A 93 -18.02 -10.97 18.84
N ARG A 94 -17.08 -11.38 19.69
CA ARG A 94 -16.34 -12.62 19.47
C ARG A 94 -17.15 -13.85 19.91
N THR A 95 -17.37 -14.78 19.00
CA THR A 95 -18.06 -16.06 19.25
C THR A 95 -17.09 -17.24 19.18
N ALA A 96 -17.45 -18.37 19.83
CA ALA A 96 -16.61 -19.57 19.84
C ALA A 96 -16.52 -20.23 18.44
N GLU A 97 -17.48 -19.94 17.55
CA GLU A 97 -17.47 -20.40 16.16
C GLU A 97 -16.65 -19.50 15.20
N ASP A 98 -16.02 -18.42 15.68
CA ASP A 98 -15.27 -17.50 14.81
C ASP A 98 -14.03 -18.19 14.21
N GLN A 99 -14.05 -18.39 12.90
CA GLN A 99 -12.93 -18.97 12.16
C GLN A 99 -11.94 -17.90 11.71
N GLY A 100 -10.72 -17.91 12.26
CA GLY A 100 -9.61 -17.08 11.81
C GLY A 100 -8.34 -17.31 12.64
N ASP A 101 -7.18 -17.18 11.98
CA ASP A 101 -5.87 -17.44 12.60
C ASP A 101 -5.41 -16.33 13.56
N VAL A 102 -6.00 -15.14 13.43
CA VAL A 102 -5.63 -13.93 14.19
C VAL A 102 -6.86 -13.22 14.73
N SER A 103 -6.71 -12.58 15.89
CA SER A 103 -7.80 -11.76 16.45
C SER A 103 -8.04 -10.49 15.62
N SER A 104 -9.25 -9.94 15.68
CA SER A 104 -9.61 -8.69 14.99
C SER A 104 -8.66 -7.52 15.32
N PHE A 105 -8.20 -7.42 16.57
CA PHE A 105 -7.23 -6.40 16.98
C PHE A 105 -5.82 -6.65 16.41
N GLN A 106 -5.38 -7.92 16.34
CA GLN A 106 -4.10 -8.29 15.72
C GLN A 106 -4.12 -8.01 14.21
N ALA A 107 -5.22 -8.34 13.53
CA ALA A 107 -5.41 -8.03 12.11
C ALA A 107 -5.37 -6.50 11.86
N LEU A 108 -6.05 -5.71 12.69
CA LEU A 108 -5.99 -4.26 12.63
C LEU A 108 -4.57 -3.73 12.83
N THR A 109 -3.87 -4.22 13.86
CA THR A 109 -2.50 -3.78 14.17
C THR A 109 -1.53 -4.13 13.05
N ALA A 110 -1.66 -5.32 12.44
CA ALA A 110 -0.87 -5.70 11.28
C ALA A 110 -1.12 -4.77 10.07
N ALA A 111 -2.39 -4.44 9.80
CA ALA A 111 -2.75 -3.54 8.71
C ALA A 111 -2.25 -2.09 8.96
N ILE A 112 -2.36 -1.59 10.20
CA ILE A 112 -1.83 -0.28 10.58
C ILE A 112 -0.30 -0.27 10.46
N SER A 113 0.39 -1.32 10.92
CA SER A 113 1.84 -1.41 10.80
C SER A 113 2.30 -1.46 9.34
N ALA A 114 1.52 -2.05 8.44
CA ALA A 114 1.84 -2.11 7.02
C ALA A 114 1.63 -0.76 6.31
N THR A 115 0.75 0.09 6.84
CA THR A 115 0.35 1.35 6.19
C THR A 115 0.97 2.59 6.83
N VAL A 116 1.29 2.56 8.13
CA VAL A 116 1.89 3.67 8.85
C VAL A 116 3.40 3.47 8.92
N GLY A 117 4.14 4.36 8.28
CA GLY A 117 5.60 4.37 8.32
C GLY A 117 6.19 5.74 8.06
N LEU A 118 7.52 5.83 8.04
CA LEU A 118 8.27 7.06 7.77
C LEU A 118 7.84 7.71 6.43
N GLY A 119 7.49 6.89 5.44
CA GLY A 119 6.98 7.35 4.14
C GLY A 119 5.73 8.22 4.25
N ASN A 120 4.80 7.94 5.16
CA ASN A 120 3.60 8.76 5.32
C ASN A 120 3.92 10.11 5.96
N ILE A 121 4.86 10.15 6.90
CA ILE A 121 5.26 11.39 7.57
C ILE A 121 6.05 12.28 6.59
N ALA A 122 7.03 11.70 5.89
CA ALA A 122 7.82 12.41 4.89
C ALA A 122 6.96 12.85 3.69
N GLY A 123 6.04 12.00 3.24
CA GLY A 123 5.11 12.31 2.14
C GLY A 123 4.20 13.48 2.47
N VAL A 124 3.67 13.56 3.70
CA VAL A 124 2.89 14.72 4.17
C VAL A 124 3.74 15.99 4.17
N ALA A 125 4.98 15.91 4.67
CA ALA A 125 5.89 17.06 4.70
C ALA A 125 6.19 17.59 3.28
N ILE A 126 6.45 16.70 2.32
CA ILE A 126 6.66 17.06 0.91
C ILE A 126 5.39 17.66 0.30
N ALA A 127 4.23 17.04 0.55
CA ALA A 127 2.95 17.53 0.02
C ALA A 127 2.60 18.93 0.50
N ILE A 128 2.81 19.23 1.79
CA ILE A 128 2.58 20.57 2.35
C ILE A 128 3.64 21.57 1.83
N SER A 129 4.89 21.15 1.70
CA SER A 129 5.97 22.01 1.22
C SER A 129 5.76 22.44 -0.24
N LEU A 130 5.26 21.53 -1.09
CA LEU A 130 4.99 21.81 -2.50
C LEU A 130 3.60 22.41 -2.75
N GLY A 131 2.56 21.91 -2.08
CA GLY A 131 1.17 22.30 -2.29
C GLY A 131 0.68 23.44 -1.37
N GLY A 132 1.52 23.90 -0.45
CA GLY A 132 1.18 24.92 0.54
C GLY A 132 0.23 24.43 1.64
N PRO A 133 -0.21 25.32 2.54
CA PRO A 133 -1.02 24.95 3.71
C PRO A 133 -2.40 24.38 3.35
N GLY A 134 -2.91 24.67 2.15
CA GLY A 134 -4.18 24.12 1.65
C GLY A 134 -4.14 22.62 1.34
N ALA A 135 -2.95 22.03 1.17
CA ALA A 135 -2.79 20.60 0.88
C ALA A 135 -3.40 19.71 1.96
N THR A 136 -3.28 20.10 3.24
CA THR A 136 -3.79 19.33 4.38
C THR A 136 -5.31 19.09 4.29
N LEU A 137 -6.08 20.10 3.86
CA LEU A 137 -7.54 19.95 3.70
C LEU A 137 -7.87 18.89 2.65
N TRP A 138 -7.19 18.93 1.51
CA TRP A 138 -7.37 17.97 0.43
C TRP A 138 -6.91 16.56 0.80
N MET A 139 -5.83 16.43 1.59
CA MET A 139 -5.38 15.14 2.11
C MET A 139 -6.40 14.50 3.06
N ILE A 140 -7.06 15.29 3.90
CA ILE A 140 -8.14 14.80 4.79
C ILE A 140 -9.33 14.32 3.94
N LEU A 141 -9.75 15.08 2.94
CA LEU A 141 -10.84 14.70 2.04
C LEU A 141 -10.51 13.43 1.24
N ALA A 142 -9.31 13.34 0.68
CA ALA A 142 -8.83 12.16 -0.04
C ALA A 142 -8.75 10.94 0.89
N GLY A 143 -8.28 11.12 2.12
CA GLY A 143 -8.27 10.07 3.15
C GLY A 143 -9.66 9.58 3.51
N PHE A 144 -10.64 10.49 3.61
CA PHE A 144 -12.03 10.14 3.87
C PHE A 144 -12.62 9.29 2.75
N VAL A 145 -12.41 9.69 1.49
CA VAL A 145 -12.85 8.91 0.33
C VAL A 145 -12.14 7.55 0.26
N GLY A 146 -10.83 7.53 0.49
CA GLY A 146 -10.01 6.32 0.51
C GLY A 146 -10.45 5.30 1.57
N MET A 147 -10.98 5.75 2.70
CA MET A 147 -11.53 4.88 3.75
C MET A 147 -12.69 4.02 3.23
N THR A 148 -13.59 4.56 2.40
CA THR A 148 -14.68 3.76 1.81
C THR A 148 -14.15 2.73 0.81
N THR A 149 -13.18 3.12 -0.01
CA THR A 149 -12.55 2.20 -0.98
C THR A 149 -11.90 1.03 -0.24
N LYS A 150 -11.13 1.29 0.82
CA LYS A 150 -10.53 0.23 1.63
C LYS A 150 -11.54 -0.62 2.38
N PHE A 151 -12.62 -0.03 2.88
CA PHE A 151 -13.73 -0.80 3.45
C PHE A 151 -14.30 -1.79 2.43
N THR A 152 -14.61 -1.32 1.22
CA THR A 152 -15.18 -2.15 0.16
C THR A 152 -14.24 -3.30 -0.24
N GLU A 153 -12.95 -3.01 -0.39
CA GLU A 153 -11.91 -4.01 -0.68
C GLU A 153 -11.83 -5.07 0.42
N ALA A 154 -11.79 -4.66 1.68
CA ALA A 154 -11.72 -5.58 2.82
C ALA A 154 -13.01 -6.43 2.96
N THR A 155 -14.18 -5.85 2.68
CA THR A 155 -15.46 -6.59 2.66
C THR A 155 -15.46 -7.65 1.56
N LEU A 156 -15.04 -7.31 0.33
CA LEU A 156 -14.91 -8.29 -0.76
C LEU A 156 -13.91 -9.40 -0.40
N ALA A 157 -12.78 -9.04 0.22
CA ALA A 157 -11.79 -10.01 0.67
C ALA A 157 -12.33 -10.99 1.73
N GLN A 158 -13.28 -10.59 2.58
CA GLN A 158 -13.95 -11.50 3.52
C GLN A 158 -15.04 -12.34 2.86
N MET A 159 -15.81 -11.78 1.92
CA MET A 159 -16.88 -12.51 1.23
C MET A 159 -16.35 -13.63 0.32
N TYR A 160 -15.26 -13.40 -0.40
CA TYR A 160 -14.67 -14.37 -1.35
C TYR A 160 -13.51 -15.20 -0.76
N ARG A 161 -13.35 -15.16 0.56
CA ARG A 161 -12.27 -15.84 1.27
C ARG A 161 -12.33 -17.35 1.07
N GLU A 162 -11.18 -17.97 0.78
CA GLU A 162 -11.08 -19.42 0.66
C GLU A 162 -10.38 -20.05 1.87
N PHE A 163 -10.93 -21.16 2.32
CA PHE A 163 -10.26 -22.07 3.22
C PHE A 163 -9.63 -23.19 2.40
N ARG A 164 -8.31 -23.17 2.28
CA ARG A 164 -7.58 -24.21 1.56
C ARG A 164 -7.56 -25.49 2.41
N THR A 165 -7.41 -26.63 1.75
CA THR A 165 -7.26 -27.96 2.39
C THR A 165 -6.15 -28.03 3.44
N ASP A 166 -5.14 -27.16 3.34
CA ASP A 166 -4.03 -27.06 4.28
C ASP A 166 -4.39 -26.29 5.57
N GLY A 167 -5.66 -25.94 5.76
CA GLY A 167 -6.16 -25.16 6.91
C GLY A 167 -5.82 -23.67 6.85
N ARG A 168 -5.10 -23.21 5.82
CA ARG A 168 -4.75 -21.80 5.62
C ARG A 168 -5.88 -21.03 4.96
N VAL A 169 -6.07 -19.81 5.42
CA VAL A 169 -7.05 -18.87 4.89
C VAL A 169 -6.39 -17.96 3.86
N MET A 170 -6.93 -17.92 2.64
CA MET A 170 -6.50 -17.01 1.59
C MET A 170 -7.63 -16.06 1.21
N GLY A 171 -7.30 -14.77 1.09
CA GLY A 171 -8.23 -13.73 0.69
C GLY A 171 -7.48 -12.53 0.14
N GLY A 172 -8.22 -11.56 -0.39
CA GLY A 172 -7.67 -10.35 -0.98
C GLY A 172 -7.98 -10.22 -2.46
N ALA A 173 -7.28 -9.30 -3.12
CA ALA A 173 -7.60 -8.88 -4.48
C ALA A 173 -7.63 -10.02 -5.49
N MET A 174 -6.63 -10.91 -5.45
CA MET A 174 -6.59 -12.03 -6.39
C MET A 174 -7.82 -12.95 -6.27
N GLU A 175 -8.28 -13.22 -5.05
CA GLU A 175 -9.38 -14.16 -4.81
C GLU A 175 -10.74 -13.58 -5.22
N TYR A 176 -11.04 -12.34 -4.80
CA TYR A 176 -12.32 -11.73 -5.18
C TYR A 176 -12.38 -11.32 -6.65
N LEU A 177 -11.24 -11.04 -7.31
CA LEU A 177 -11.21 -10.80 -8.76
C LEU A 177 -11.46 -12.09 -9.53
N SER A 178 -10.74 -13.16 -9.19
CA SER A 178 -10.90 -14.47 -9.84
C SER A 178 -12.33 -15.01 -9.67
N LYS A 179 -12.83 -15.04 -8.44
CA LYS A 179 -14.16 -15.59 -8.13
C LYS A 179 -15.29 -14.66 -8.52
N GLY A 180 -15.15 -13.35 -8.28
CA GLY A 180 -16.16 -12.37 -8.65
C GLY A 180 -16.37 -12.28 -10.15
N PHE A 181 -15.31 -12.37 -10.97
CA PHE A 181 -15.46 -12.44 -12.42
C PHE A 181 -16.01 -13.79 -12.90
N ALA A 182 -15.59 -14.90 -12.28
CA ALA A 182 -16.15 -16.21 -12.58
C ALA A 182 -17.67 -16.28 -12.31
N GLU A 183 -18.16 -15.70 -11.22
CA GLU A 183 -19.59 -15.60 -10.91
C GLU A 183 -20.37 -14.75 -11.92
N LEU A 184 -19.73 -13.74 -12.50
CA LEU A 184 -20.28 -12.90 -13.59
C LEU A 184 -20.18 -13.57 -14.97
N GLY A 185 -19.66 -14.80 -15.06
CA GLY A 185 -19.50 -15.54 -16.31
C GLY A 185 -18.34 -15.05 -17.18
N MET A 186 -17.46 -14.21 -16.65
CA MET A 186 -16.26 -13.71 -17.32
C MET A 186 -15.07 -14.54 -16.82
N LYS A 187 -14.57 -15.45 -17.67
CA LYS A 187 -13.38 -16.28 -17.39
C LYS A 187 -12.12 -15.65 -17.96
#